data_AF-A0A1G7JMN0-F1
#
_entry.id   AF-A0A1G7JMN0-F1
#
_cell.length_a   1.000
_cell.length_b   1.000
_cell.length_c   1.000
_cell.angle_alpha   90.00
_cell.angle_beta   90.00
_cell.angle_gamma   90.00
#
_symmetry.space_group_name_H-M   'P 1'
#
loop_
_entity.id
_entity.type
_entity.pdbx_description
1 polymer ?
#
loop_
_entity_poly.entity_id
_entity_poly.type
_entity_poly.pdbx_seq_one_letter_code
_entity_poly.pdbx_strand_id
1 'polypeptide(L)' 'MSAKDDTLSDDASFRSELRALLRRAHESGVDVKGGWECRNGDGKPDWDVVVTEVEKRADSDADQ' A
#
# COMPACT_ATOMS: atom_id res chain seq x y z
N MET A 1 20.12 -14.22 3.76
CA MET A 1 20.04 -12.99 4.59
C MET A 1 19.22 -11.99 3.80
N SER A 2 18.07 -11.59 4.34
CA SER A 2 16.99 -10.89 3.63
C SER A 2 17.39 -9.44 3.30
N ALA A 3 17.43 -9.10 2.03
CA ALA A 3 17.81 -7.79 1.51
C ALA A 3 16.66 -6.75 1.57
N LYS A 4 15.91 -6.66 2.68
CA LYS A 4 14.74 -5.75 2.78
C LYS A 4 14.57 -5.09 4.14
N ASP A 5 15.66 -4.85 4.86
CA ASP A 5 15.70 -3.84 5.93
C ASP A 5 16.35 -2.55 5.39
N ASP A 6 16.06 -2.19 4.13
CA ASP A 6 16.38 -0.85 3.63
C ASP A 6 15.27 0.09 4.12
N THR A 7 15.33 0.28 5.43
CA THR A 7 14.71 1.29 6.27
C THR A 7 13.54 2.03 5.63
N LEU A 8 12.32 1.72 6.09
CA LEU A 8 11.15 2.61 6.03
C LEU A 8 11.42 3.86 6.90
N SER A 9 12.45 4.63 6.53
CA SER A 9 12.94 5.81 7.25
C SER A 9 12.17 7.07 6.88
N ASP A 10 11.40 7.02 5.79
CA ASP A 10 10.62 8.15 5.31
C ASP A 10 9.29 7.75 4.67
N ASP A 11 8.41 8.74 4.55
CA ASP A 11 7.10 8.62 3.94
C ASP A 11 7.16 8.10 2.50
N ALA A 12 8.22 8.43 1.75
CA ALA A 12 8.35 8.06 0.34
C ALA A 12 8.58 6.55 0.20
N SER A 13 9.45 5.99 1.04
CA SER A 13 9.79 4.58 1.11
C SER A 13 8.56 3.78 1.57
N PHE A 14 7.85 4.26 2.60
CA PHE A 14 6.58 3.66 3.04
C PHE A 14 5.53 3.61 1.93
N ARG A 15 5.32 4.72 1.21
CA ARG A 15 4.38 4.78 0.09
C ARG A 15 4.78 3.86 -1.06
N SER A 16 6.08 3.75 -1.35
CA SER A 16 6.61 2.87 -2.40
C SER A 16 6.32 1.40 -2.08
N GLU A 17 6.58 0.98 -0.85
CA GLU A 17 6.30 -0.39 -0.40
C GLU A 17 4.81 -0.70 -0.38
N LEU A 18 3.98 0.22 0.12
CA LEU A 18 2.53 0.08 0.12
C LEU A 18 1.99 -0.08 -1.32
N ARG A 19 2.47 0.72 -2.27
CA ARG A 19 2.12 0.59 -3.69
C ARG A 19 2.52 -0.78 -4.26
N ALA A 20 3.72 -1.25 -3.91
CA ALA A 20 4.19 -2.56 -4.37
C ALA A 20 3.41 -3.73 -3.73
N LEU A 21 2.95 -3.57 -2.48
CA LEU A 21 2.10 -4.53 -1.81
C LEU A 21 0.71 -4.62 -2.46
N LEU A 22 0.02 -3.48 -2.61
CA LEU A 22 -1.33 -3.43 -3.18
C LEU A 22 -1.36 -3.98 -4.61
N ARG A 23 -0.34 -3.67 -5.42
CA ARG A 23 -0.22 -4.21 -6.78
C ARG A 23 -0.11 -5.74 -6.78
N ARG A 24 0.78 -6.31 -5.96
CA ARG A 24 0.96 -7.77 -5.88
C ARG A 24 -0.30 -8.49 -5.39
N ALA A 25 -0.98 -7.91 -4.40
CA ALA A 25 -2.24 -8.44 -3.89
C ALA A 25 -3.32 -8.46 -4.98
N HIS A 26 -3.47 -7.36 -5.72
CA HIS A 26 -4.41 -7.27 -6.85
C HIS A 26 -4.08 -8.28 -7.96
N GLU A 27 -2.80 -8.37 -8.38
CA GLU A 27 -2.34 -9.36 -9.37
C GLU A 27 -2.58 -10.81 -8.93
N SER A 28 -2.58 -11.05 -7.61
CA SER A 28 -2.85 -12.37 -7.02
C SER A 28 -4.34 -12.64 -6.78
N GLY A 29 -5.23 -11.71 -7.17
CA GLY A 29 -6.68 -11.84 -6.98
C GLY A 29 -7.19 -11.58 -5.57
N VAL A 30 -6.36 -11.00 -4.69
CA VAL A 30 -6.82 -10.53 -3.38
C VAL A 30 -7.56 -9.20 -3.58
N ASP A 31 -8.82 -9.16 -3.19
CA ASP A 31 -9.55 -7.89 -3.14
C ASP A 31 -8.97 -7.03 -2.03
N VAL A 32 -8.29 -5.95 -2.40
CA VAL A 32 -7.62 -5.05 -1.46
C VAL A 32 -8.56 -3.97 -0.91
N LYS A 33 -9.79 -3.82 -1.44
CA LYS A 33 -10.71 -2.75 -1.05
C LYS A 33 -11.30 -2.98 0.34
N GLY A 34 -11.56 -1.90 1.07
CA GLY A 34 -12.23 -1.93 2.38
C GLY A 34 -11.28 -1.72 3.56
N GLY A 35 -11.78 -2.01 4.76
CA GLY A 35 -11.05 -1.89 6.02
C GLY A 35 -10.30 -3.16 6.39
N TRP A 36 -9.10 -3.01 6.93
CA TRP A 36 -8.21 -4.08 7.34
C TRP A 36 -7.70 -3.84 8.76
N GLU A 37 -8.03 -4.75 9.66
CA GLU A 37 -7.44 -4.78 10.99
C GLU A 37 -6.02 -5.34 10.91
N CYS A 38 -5.03 -4.46 11.02
CA CYS A 38 -3.62 -4.80 11.13
C CYS A 38 -3.22 -4.88 12.60
N ARG A 39 -3.34 -6.07 13.18
CA ARG A 39 -2.91 -6.32 14.56
C ARG A 39 -1.41 -6.56 14.62
N ASN A 40 -0.70 -5.72 15.37
CA ASN A 40 0.77 -5.70 15.38
C ASN A 40 1.39 -6.43 16.58
N GLY A 41 0.55 -6.91 17.51
CA GLY A 41 1.00 -7.60 18.71
C GLY A 41 1.56 -6.67 19.79
N ASP A 42 2.09 -7.26 20.85
CA ASP A 42 2.41 -6.55 22.09
C ASP A 42 3.45 -5.44 21.90
N GLY A 43 3.15 -4.27 22.45
CA GLY A 43 4.05 -3.10 22.45
C GLY A 43 3.99 -2.26 21.16
N LYS A 44 3.09 -2.58 20.22
CA LYS A 44 2.84 -1.76 19.02
C LYS A 44 1.35 -1.45 18.90
N PRO A 45 0.98 -0.26 18.41
CA PRO A 45 -0.42 0.05 18.14
C PRO A 45 -0.95 -0.87 17.03
N ASP A 46 -2.20 -1.31 17.18
CA ASP A 46 -2.97 -1.90 16.10
C ASP A 46 -3.50 -0.79 15.19
N TRP A 47 -3.61 -1.09 13.90
CA TRP A 47 -4.09 -0.12 12.90
C TRP A 47 -5.32 -0.66 12.20
N ASP A 48 -6.28 0.23 11.96
CA ASP A 48 -7.32 0.02 10.96
C ASP A 48 -6.89 0.71 9.67
N VAL A 49 -6.73 -0.06 8.58
CA VAL A 49 -6.27 0.44 7.28
C VAL A 49 -7.43 0.38 6.30
N VAL A 50 -7.86 1.54 5.80
CA VAL A 50 -8.94 1.63 4.81
C VAL A 50 -8.35 1.89 3.42
N VAL A 51 -8.60 0.97 2.49
CA VAL A 51 -8.18 1.07 1.10
C VAL A 51 -9.41 1.37 0.23
N THR A 52 -9.44 2.57 -0.34
CA THR A 52 -10.46 2.99 -1.31
C THR A 52 -9.85 3.16 -2.69
N GLU A 53 -10.55 2.67 -3.72
CA GLU A 53 -10.17 2.99 -5.08
C GLU A 53 -10.35 4.49 -5.32
N VAL A 54 -9.28 5.14 -5.78
CA VAL A 54 -9.34 6.50 -6.29
C VAL A 54 -9.41 6.43 -7.80
N GLU A 55 -10.11 7.39 -8.41
CA GLU A 55 -10.12 7.48 -9.87
C GLU A 55 -8.69 7.47 -10.40
N LYS A 56 -8.42 6.55 -11.34
CA LYS A 56 -7.21 6.62 -12.12
C LYS A 56 -7.27 7.97 -12.82
N ARG A 57 -6.30 8.86 -12.58
CA ARG A 57 -6.15 10.02 -13.47
C ARG A 57 -6.14 9.44 -14.87
N ALA A 58 -7.19 9.72 -15.65
CA ALA A 58 -7.05 9.63 -17.09
C ALA A 58 -5.80 10.46 -17.38
N ASP A 59 -4.89 9.94 -18.18
CA ASP A 59 -3.85 10.75 -18.79
C ASP A 59 -4.56 11.81 -19.64
N SER A 60 -5.05 12.86 -18.98
CA SER A 60 -5.58 14.08 -19.56
C SER A 60 -4.36 14.93 -19.88
N ASP A 61 -3.62 14.52 -20.92
CA ASP A 61 -2.76 15.39 -21.72
C ASP A 61 -2.25 14.63 -22.97
N ALA A 62 -3.18 14.13 -23.78
CA ALA A 62 -2.90 13.84 -25.18
C ALA A 62 -4.03 14.47 -25.98
N ASP A 63 -3.69 15.57 -26.67
CA ASP A 63 -4.53 16.38 -27.59
C ASP A 63 -5.10 17.68 -26.98
N GLN A 64 -4.24 18.71 -26.89
CA GLN A 64 -4.63 20.10 -27.19
C GLN A 64 -3.48 20.84 -27.87
#